data_AF-A0A929A514-F1
#
_entry.id   AF-A0A929A514-F1
#
_cell.length_a   1.000
_cell.length_b   1.000
_cell.length_c   1.000
_cell.angle_alpha   90.00
_cell.angle_beta   90.00
_cell.angle_gamma   90.00
#
_symmetry.space_group_name_H-M   'P 1'
#
loop_
_entity.id
_entity.type
_entity.pdbx_description
1 polymer ?
#
loop_
_entity_poly.entity_id
_entity_poly.type
_entity_poly.pdbx_seq_one_letter_code
_entity_poly.pdbx_strand_id
1 'polypeptide(L)'
;MHRSQARGRIRPKISTMPRQRSEAAAFLNIYKLVVEKKRLEQELKSLDERRKQICDRIAVLNQHVGNLETSVDQMRATDANPKPLPTPTVQSNSEPSDDFNTVFLDY
;
A
#
# COMPACT_ATOMS: atom_id res chain seq x y z
N MET A 1 18.67 -62.33 29.07
CA MET A 1 17.85 -62.52 27.84
C MET A 1 17.11 -61.22 27.56
N HIS A 2 17.39 -60.53 26.45
CA HIS A 2 16.71 -59.27 26.10
C HIS A 2 15.89 -59.50 24.84
N ARG A 3 14.57 -59.36 24.96
CA ARG A 3 13.62 -59.50 23.86
C ARG A 3 13.52 -58.15 23.16
N SER A 4 14.20 -58.00 22.03
CA SER A 4 14.09 -56.82 21.18
C SER A 4 12.65 -56.68 20.69
N GLN A 5 11.94 -55.64 21.11
CA GLN A 5 10.63 -55.31 20.55
C GLN A 5 10.84 -54.81 19.11
N ALA A 6 10.35 -55.58 18.15
CA ALA A 6 10.30 -55.18 16.76
C ALA A 6 9.48 -53.89 16.65
N ARG A 7 10.14 -52.75 16.46
CA ARG A 7 9.51 -51.50 16.01
C ARG A 7 9.01 -51.74 14.59
N GLY A 8 7.81 -52.29 14.47
CA GLY A 8 7.13 -52.50 13.19
C GLY A 8 6.97 -51.15 12.50
N ARG A 9 7.60 -50.98 11.34
CA ARG A 9 7.32 -49.87 10.42
C ARG A 9 5.82 -49.90 10.12
N ILE A 10 5.08 -48.88 10.56
CA ILE A 10 3.68 -48.69 10.20
C ILE A 10 3.64 -48.56 8.68
N ARG A 11 3.18 -49.62 8.01
CA ARG A 11 2.97 -49.58 6.56
C ARG A 11 1.72 -48.74 6.31
N PRO A 12 1.76 -47.76 5.40
CA PRO A 12 0.55 -47.05 5.02
C PRO A 12 -0.46 -48.07 4.51
N LYS A 13 -1.69 -48.02 5.02
CA LYS A 13 -2.81 -48.75 4.42
C LYS A 13 -3.11 -48.06 3.09
N ILE A 14 -2.40 -48.44 2.04
CA ILE A 14 -2.72 -48.05 0.67
C ILE A 14 -4.04 -48.78 0.38
N SER A 15 -5.16 -48.09 0.58
CA SER A 15 -6.47 -48.58 0.14
C SER A 15 -6.47 -48.54 -1.37
N THR A 16 -6.01 -49.62 -2.00
CA THR A 16 -6.12 -49.84 -3.45
C THR A 16 -7.58 -50.05 -3.88
N MET A 17 -8.51 -50.16 -2.94
CA MET A 17 -9.94 -50.26 -3.20
C MET A 17 -10.55 -48.86 -3.38
N PRO A 18 -11.26 -48.58 -4.50
CA PRO A 18 -12.04 -47.37 -4.65
C PRO A 18 -13.02 -47.24 -3.48
N ARG A 19 -13.03 -46.09 -2.82
CA ARG A 19 -14.00 -45.81 -1.75
C ARG A 19 -15.39 -45.94 -2.36
N GLN A 20 -16.21 -46.85 -1.81
CA GLN A 20 -17.56 -47.12 -2.30
C GLN A 20 -18.35 -45.80 -2.40
N ARG A 21 -19.08 -45.60 -3.51
CA ARG A 21 -20.01 -44.46 -3.69
C ARG A 21 -21.20 -44.64 -2.74
N SER A 22 -20.97 -44.45 -1.45
CA SER A 22 -22.03 -44.51 -0.44
C SER A 22 -22.67 -43.14 -0.26
N GLU A 23 -23.93 -43.16 0.15
CA GLU A 23 -24.69 -41.95 0.50
C GLU A 23 -23.96 -41.10 1.56
N ALA A 24 -23.37 -41.76 2.56
CA ALA A 24 -22.56 -41.11 3.59
C ALA A 24 -21.35 -40.34 3.01
N ALA A 25 -20.70 -40.89 1.98
CA ALA A 25 -19.59 -40.21 1.31
C ALA A 25 -20.07 -38.96 0.55
N ALA A 26 -21.26 -39.02 -0.06
CA ALA A 26 -21.89 -37.88 -0.72
C ALA A 26 -22.23 -36.77 0.29
N PHE A 27 -22.86 -37.10 1.42
CA PHE A 27 -23.16 -36.13 2.48
C PHE A 27 -21.91 -35.46 3.05
N LEU A 28 -20.84 -36.22 3.27
CA LEU A 28 -19.57 -35.67 3.72
C LEU A 28 -18.96 -34.69 2.70
N ASN A 29 -19.05 -35.00 1.42
CA ASN A 29 -18.59 -34.08 0.37
C ASN A 29 -19.45 -32.82 0.31
N ILE A 30 -20.79 -32.95 0.40
CA ILE A 30 -21.71 -31.80 0.46
C ILE A 30 -21.35 -30.90 1.65
N TYR A 31 -21.15 -31.48 2.83
CA TYR A 31 -20.77 -30.71 4.02
C TYR A 31 -19.46 -29.94 3.81
N LYS A 32 -18.42 -30.60 3.26
CA LYS A 32 -17.14 -29.94 2.96
C LYS A 32 -17.31 -28.76 1.99
N LEU A 33 -18.08 -28.96 0.93
CA LEU A 33 -18.35 -27.89 -0.05
C LEU A 33 -19.12 -26.72 0.57
N VAL A 34 -20.08 -27.00 1.45
CA VAL A 34 -20.84 -25.96 2.16
C VAL A 34 -19.94 -25.17 3.12
N VAL A 35 -19.05 -25.84 3.85
CA VAL A 35 -18.09 -25.17 4.74
C VAL A 35 -17.13 -24.29 3.94
N GLU A 36 -16.58 -24.81 2.85
CA GLU A 36 -15.65 -24.03 2.01
C GLU A 36 -16.35 -22.85 1.35
N LYS A 37 -17.60 -23.02 0.88
CA LYS A 37 -18.42 -21.92 0.37
C LYS A 37 -18.57 -20.82 1.43
N LYS A 38 -18.94 -21.17 2.67
CA LYS A 38 -19.09 -20.20 3.76
C LYS A 38 -17.78 -19.47 4.06
N ARG A 39 -16.66 -20.18 4.07
CA ARG A 39 -15.33 -19.60 4.25
C ARG A 39 -15.03 -18.57 3.16
N LEU A 40 -15.23 -18.93 1.89
CA LEU A 40 -14.98 -18.03 0.76
C LEU A 40 -15.92 -16.81 0.77
N GLU A 41 -17.18 -16.98 1.18
CA GLU A 41 -18.12 -15.86 1.34
C GLU A 41 -17.68 -14.88 2.44
N GLN A 42 -17.10 -15.38 3.54
CA GLN A 42 -16.52 -14.53 4.59
C GLN A 42 -15.28 -13.78 4.11
N GLU A 43 -14.39 -14.47 3.39
CA GLU A 43 -13.19 -13.86 2.81
C GLU A 43 -13.56 -12.77 1.80
N LEU A 44 -14.57 -13.00 0.96
CA LEU A 44 -15.07 -12.00 0.03
C LEU A 44 -15.56 -10.73 0.74
N LYS A 45 -16.34 -10.89 1.82
CA LYS A 45 -16.79 -9.74 2.63
C LYS A 45 -15.62 -8.94 3.20
N SER A 46 -14.61 -9.63 3.73
CA SER A 46 -13.40 -8.98 4.24
C SER A 46 -12.65 -8.21 3.16
N LEU A 47 -12.59 -8.75 1.94
CA LEU A 47 -11.96 -8.07 0.80
C LEU A 47 -12.75 -6.85 0.36
N ASP A 48 -14.08 -6.91 0.37
CA ASP A 48 -14.94 -5.77 0.04
C ASP A 48 -14.81 -4.63 1.06
N GLU A 49 -14.73 -4.96 2.35
CA GLU A 49 -14.45 -3.97 3.41
C GLU A 49 -13.10 -3.29 3.19
N ARG A 50 -12.05 -4.08 2.92
CA ARG A 50 -10.72 -3.55 2.63
C ARG A 50 -10.72 -2.70 1.36
N ARG A 51 -11.45 -3.11 0.33
CA ARG A 51 -11.60 -2.34 -0.92
C ARG A 51 -12.23 -0.97 -0.66
N LYS A 52 -13.30 -0.91 0.14
CA LYS A 52 -13.94 0.37 0.51
C LYS A 52 -12.96 1.31 1.20
N GLN A 53 -12.23 0.81 2.21
CA GLN A 53 -11.20 1.60 2.91
C GLN A 53 -10.14 2.16 1.95
N ILE A 54 -9.70 1.36 0.97
CA ILE A 54 -8.73 1.81 -0.04
C ILE A 54 -9.34 2.91 -0.91
N CYS A 55 -10.58 2.74 -1.38
CA CYS A 55 -11.28 3.75 -2.17
C CYS A 55 -11.43 5.07 -1.40
N ASP A 56 -11.83 5.01 -0.13
CA ASP A 56 -11.97 6.20 0.73
C ASP A 56 -10.63 6.92 0.88
N ARG A 57 -9.54 6.17 1.09
CA ARG A 57 -8.19 6.75 1.19
C ARG A 57 -7.73 7.39 -0.12
N ILE A 58 -8.05 6.78 -1.26
CA ILE A 58 -7.75 7.36 -2.58
C ILE A 58 -8.51 8.68 -2.77
N ALA A 59 -9.78 8.74 -2.36
CA ALA A 59 -10.58 9.97 -2.47
C ALA A 59 -9.97 11.12 -1.64
N VAL A 60 -9.54 10.84 -0.41
CA VAL A 60 -8.84 11.83 0.45
C VAL A 60 -7.53 12.30 -0.19
N LEU A 61 -6.73 11.36 -0.72
CA LEU A 61 -5.47 11.72 -1.39
C LEU A 61 -5.70 12.60 -2.62
N ASN A 62 -6.72 12.30 -3.43
CA ASN A 62 -7.06 13.12 -4.59
C ASN A 62 -7.47 14.54 -4.18
N GLN A 63 -8.22 14.70 -3.09
CA GLN A 63 -8.55 16.02 -2.56
C GLN A 63 -7.29 16.78 -2.11
N HIS A 64 -6.36 16.10 -1.42
CA HIS A 64 -5.10 16.70 -1.00
C HIS A 64 -4.25 17.14 -2.20
N VAL A 65 -4.17 16.31 -3.24
CA VAL A 65 -3.47 16.64 -4.49
C VAL A 65 -4.08 17.87 -5.13
N GLY A 66 -5.40 17.92 -5.32
CA GLY A 66 -6.07 19.09 -5.90
C GLY A 66 -5.89 20.38 -5.09
N ASN A 67 -5.89 20.28 -3.75
CA ASN A 67 -5.60 21.42 -2.88
C ASN A 67 -4.14 21.92 -3.04
N LEU A 68 -3.19 21.01 -3.20
CA LEU A 68 -1.80 21.36 -3.42
C LEU A 68 -1.57 21.96 -4.81
N GLU A 69 -2.20 21.40 -5.85
CA GLU A 69 -2.15 21.95 -7.21
C GLU A 69 -2.70 23.38 -7.25
N THR A 70 -3.86 23.63 -6.64
CA THR A 70 -4.41 24.98 -6.55
C THR A 70 -3.53 25.93 -5.75
N SER A 71 -2.88 25.46 -4.67
CA SER A 71 -1.90 26.27 -3.94
C SER A 71 -0.67 26.61 -4.78
N VAL A 72 -0.16 25.67 -5.58
CA VAL A 72 0.96 25.88 -6.50
C VAL A 72 0.60 26.89 -7.59
N ASP A 73 -0.59 26.78 -8.16
CA ASP A 73 -1.08 27.72 -9.18
C ASP A 73 -1.23 29.13 -8.61
N GLN A 74 -1.70 29.28 -7.37
CA GLN A 74 -1.77 30.57 -6.68
C GLN A 74 -0.38 31.18 -6.46
N MET A 75 0.60 30.39 -6.00
CA MET A 75 1.98 30.87 -5.83
C MET A 75 2.61 31.29 -7.16
N ARG A 76 2.39 30.51 -8.23
CA ARG A 76 2.84 30.88 -9.58
C ARG A 76 2.18 32.17 -10.07
N ALA A 77 0.90 32.38 -9.78
CA ALA A 77 0.19 33.61 -10.14
C ALA A 77 0.69 34.84 -9.36
N THR A 78 1.10 34.68 -8.09
CA THR A 78 1.71 35.78 -7.32
C THR A 78 3.11 36.14 -7.83
N ASP A 79 3.89 35.16 -8.28
CA ASP A 79 5.23 35.40 -8.85
C ASP A 79 5.15 36.00 -10.27
N ALA A 80 4.08 35.73 -11.02
CA ALA A 80 3.86 36.24 -12.37
C ALA A 80 3.37 37.70 -12.45
N ASN A 81 3.11 38.36 -11.31
CA ASN A 81 2.82 39.79 -11.28
C ASN A 81 4.04 40.54 -10.70
N PRO A 82 5.07 40.84 -11.51
CA PRO A 82 6.12 41.73 -11.07
C PRO A 82 5.47 43.10 -10.89
N LYS A 83 5.19 43.48 -9.64
CA LYS A 83 5.11 44.89 -9.28
C LYS A 83 6.34 45.54 -9.89
N PRO A 84 6.21 46.52 -10.81
CA PRO A 84 7.37 47.22 -11.31
C PRO A 84 8.05 47.83 -10.09
N LEU A 85 9.23 47.32 -9.75
CA LEU A 85 10.09 47.99 -8.77
C LEU A 85 10.23 49.43 -9.26
N PRO A 86 10.05 50.45 -8.40
CA PRO A 86 10.43 51.80 -8.76
C PRO A 86 11.93 51.77 -9.05
N THR A 87 12.28 51.92 -10.32
CA THR A 87 13.64 52.15 -10.79
C THR A 87 14.22 53.32 -10.00
N PRO A 88 15.30 53.16 -9.21
CA PRO A 88 16.02 54.31 -8.72
C PRO A 88 16.82 54.86 -9.90
N THR A 89 16.30 55.92 -10.53
CA THR A 89 17.07 56.78 -11.40
C THR A 89 18.12 57.47 -10.53
N VAL A 90 19.34 56.94 -10.47
CA VAL A 90 20.49 57.68 -9.91
C VAL A 90 21.64 57.61 -10.90
N GLN A 91 21.92 58.79 -11.43
CA GLN A 91 23.06 59.10 -12.28
C GLN A 91 24.38 58.95 -11.48
N SER A 92 25.42 58.51 -12.19
CA SER A 92 26.83 58.86 -12.00
C SER A 92 27.43 58.78 -10.58
N ASN A 93 28.23 57.75 -10.31
CA ASN A 93 29.70 57.86 -10.30
C ASN A 93 30.33 56.59 -9.73
N SER A 94 31.46 56.22 -10.32
CA SER A 94 32.31 55.09 -9.96
C SER A 94 32.93 55.25 -8.57
N GLU A 95 32.65 54.34 -7.64
CA GLU A 95 33.58 53.90 -6.58
C GLU A 95 33.27 52.44 -6.18
N PRO A 96 34.29 51.56 -6.04
CA PRO A 96 34.09 50.20 -5.56
C PRO A 96 34.13 50.19 -4.02
N SER A 97 32.99 49.92 -3.37
CA SER A 97 33.01 49.45 -1.98
C SER A 97 32.81 47.93 -1.98
N ASP A 98 33.90 47.24 -1.64
CA ASP A 98 33.93 45.82 -1.33
C ASP A 98 33.13 45.57 -0.04
N ASP A 99 31.93 44.98 -0.18
CA ASP A 99 31.24 44.31 0.93
C ASP A 99 30.77 42.93 0.44
N PHE A 100 31.74 42.05 0.19
CA PHE A 100 31.47 40.63 0.03
C PHE A 100 31.49 39.96 1.41
N ASN A 101 30.31 39.66 1.95
CA ASN A 101 30.17 38.86 3.16
C ASN A 101 30.19 37.36 2.77
N THR A 102 31.35 36.74 2.88
CA THR A 102 31.55 35.30 2.62
C THR A 102 31.19 34.47 3.84
N VAL A 103 30.21 33.57 3.69
CA VAL A 103 29.83 32.60 4.73
C VAL A 103 30.66 31.33 4.56
N PHE A 104 31.47 30.99 5.57
CA PHE A 104 32.19 29.71 5.63
C PHE A 104 31.29 28.64 6.29
N LEU A 105 31.23 27.45 5.67
CA LEU A 105 30.63 26.26 6.26
C LEU A 105 31.66 25.55 7.13
N ASP A 106 31.41 25.53 8.44
CA ASP A 106 32.05 24.57 9.35
C ASP A 106 31.40 23.19 9.16
N TYR A 107 32.25 22.17 8.97
CA TYR A 107 31.88 20.77 8.68
C TYR A 107 31.26 20.05 9.89
#